data_AF-A0A7C5DI15-F1
#
_entry.id   AF-A0A7C5DI15-F1
#
_cell.length_a   1.000
_cell.length_b   1.000
_cell.length_c   1.000
_cell.angle_alpha   90.00
_cell.angle_beta   90.00
_cell.angle_gamma   90.00
#
_symmetry.space_group_name_H-M   'P 1'
#
loop_
_entity.id
_entity.type
_entity.pdbx_description
1 polymer ?
#
loop_
_entity_poly.entity_id
_entity_poly.type
_entity_poly.pdbx_seq_one_letter_code
_entity_poly.pdbx_strand_id
1 'polypeptide(L)'
;MIPTPGKLRRKIGDLKIEKNRIDFGKVKDTDILIDTLKIQNSNPEPVEILFEDIPPYIQIDLNSMIIQPRQKENMIITFDISKKNEYGLLGETLKLKTKRSSNEKRGSITLNADVVEDFSLLTPMELENAPQIHFFETKKNIGTINMNDTINVNFEFENKGKRDLIIRSIKIRRRGLTVANYDEIVKPGRSGKIELTLNPHYFAVSINIDITVIANDPKNNISKLKILANMIKDKPEIKDGKFSRIIYPTDAYKLIKKNASIENFMILDVRTPKEYAEGHLENAVNIDYYSSSFYQFMQMLDKKNIYLVYCKTDTRSMDTLKLMRELDFENIYIMKNGFEGWKKADFPILKD
;
A
#
# COMPACT_ATOMS: atom_id res chain seq x y z
N MET A 1 -10.75 -7.42 -25.99
CA MET A 1 -10.39 -8.62 -26.77
C MET A 1 -10.79 -9.84 -25.95
N ILE A 2 -11.89 -10.50 -26.31
CA ILE A 2 -12.39 -11.66 -25.56
C ILE A 2 -11.40 -12.82 -25.78
N PRO A 3 -10.82 -13.42 -24.73
CA PRO A 3 -9.87 -14.52 -24.88
C PRO A 3 -10.58 -15.75 -25.46
N THR A 4 -10.06 -16.28 -26.57
CA THR A 4 -10.49 -17.57 -27.13
C THR A 4 -9.90 -18.69 -26.27
N PRO A 5 -10.70 -19.61 -25.70
CA PRO A 5 -10.19 -20.72 -24.89
C PRO A 5 -9.16 -21.58 -25.64
N GLY A 6 -8.10 -22.03 -24.97
CA GLY A 6 -7.15 -23.03 -25.50
C GLY A 6 -5.93 -22.52 -26.27
N LYS A 7 -5.78 -21.21 -26.57
CA LYS A 7 -4.58 -20.69 -27.24
C LYS A 7 -3.49 -20.27 -26.24
N LEU A 8 -2.29 -20.86 -26.37
CA LEU A 8 -1.10 -20.52 -25.57
C LEU A 8 -0.50 -19.17 -25.99
N ARG A 9 -1.02 -18.06 -25.43
CA ARG A 9 -0.62 -16.69 -25.80
C ARG A 9 0.32 -16.02 -24.79
N ARG A 10 0.46 -16.57 -23.59
CA ARG A 10 1.34 -16.02 -22.54
C ARG A 10 2.64 -16.80 -22.47
N LYS A 11 3.63 -16.23 -21.78
CA LYS A 11 4.89 -16.89 -21.47
C LYS A 11 5.06 -17.02 -19.96
N ILE A 12 5.73 -18.09 -19.55
CA ILE A 12 6.20 -18.30 -18.19
C ILE A 12 7.65 -18.79 -18.28
N GLY A 13 8.59 -17.89 -18.00
CA GLY A 13 9.98 -18.08 -18.42
C GLY A 13 10.09 -18.33 -19.93
N ASP A 14 10.67 -19.46 -20.32
CA ASP A 14 10.84 -19.90 -21.70
C ASP A 14 9.66 -20.72 -22.26
N LEU A 15 8.66 -21.06 -21.46
CA LEU A 15 7.50 -21.84 -21.89
C LEU A 15 6.35 -20.92 -22.34
N LYS A 16 5.52 -21.42 -23.27
CA LYS A 16 4.20 -20.82 -23.54
C LYS A 16 3.16 -21.44 -22.62
N ILE A 17 2.22 -20.62 -22.15
CA ILE A 17 1.16 -21.04 -21.24
C ILE A 17 -0.19 -20.42 -21.67
N GLU A 18 -1.28 -21.13 -21.40
CA GLU A 18 -2.64 -20.66 -21.68
C GLU A 18 -3.01 -19.44 -20.83
N LYS A 19 -2.84 -19.59 -19.52
CA LYS A 19 -3.08 -18.57 -18.50
C LYS A 19 -2.01 -18.71 -17.41
N ASN A 20 -1.56 -17.59 -16.85
CA ASN A 20 -0.67 -17.56 -15.68
C ASN A 20 -1.40 -17.03 -14.44
N ARG A 21 -2.73 -16.96 -14.51
CA ARG A 21 -3.61 -16.65 -13.40
C ARG A 21 -4.78 -17.62 -13.43
N ILE A 22 -5.04 -18.25 -12.29
CA ILE A 22 -6.25 -19.03 -12.02
C ILE A 22 -7.05 -18.24 -11.00
N ASP A 23 -8.35 -18.07 -11.26
CA ASP A 23 -9.28 -17.42 -10.35
C ASP A 23 -10.40 -18.42 -10.08
N PHE A 24 -10.43 -18.94 -8.85
CA PHE A 24 -11.43 -19.91 -8.42
C PHE A 24 -12.74 -19.23 -7.98
N GLY A 25 -12.79 -17.89 -7.94
CA GLY A 25 -13.96 -17.16 -7.48
C GLY A 25 -14.21 -17.39 -5.99
N LYS A 26 -15.49 -17.41 -5.60
CA LYS A 26 -15.90 -17.68 -4.20
C LYS A 26 -15.88 -19.17 -3.92
N VAL A 27 -15.18 -19.56 -2.87
CA VAL A 27 -14.94 -20.96 -2.47
C VAL A 27 -15.16 -21.14 -0.96
N LYS A 28 -15.31 -22.38 -0.52
CA LYS A 28 -15.39 -22.76 0.89
C LYS A 28 -14.00 -22.97 1.49
N ASP A 29 -13.89 -22.76 2.80
CA ASP A 29 -12.65 -23.03 3.54
C ASP A 29 -12.32 -24.53 3.63
N THR A 30 -13.27 -25.40 3.28
CA THR A 30 -13.13 -26.85 3.17
C THR A 30 -12.80 -27.33 1.76
N ASP A 31 -12.81 -26.45 0.75
CA ASP A 31 -12.64 -26.85 -0.64
C ASP A 31 -11.19 -27.27 -0.96
N ILE A 32 -11.07 -28.29 -1.81
CA ILE A 32 -9.83 -28.64 -2.51
C ILE A 32 -10.03 -28.25 -3.98
N LEU A 33 -9.30 -27.22 -4.40
CA LEU A 33 -9.46 -26.61 -5.71
C LEU A 33 -8.46 -27.20 -6.69
N ILE A 34 -8.91 -27.57 -7.89
CA ILE A 34 -8.05 -28.17 -8.92
C ILE A 34 -8.26 -27.43 -10.24
N ASP A 35 -7.18 -27.01 -10.87
CA ASP A 35 -7.21 -26.46 -12.23
C ASP A 35 -6.00 -26.98 -13.03
N THR A 36 -6.13 -26.97 -14.35
CA THR A 36 -5.12 -27.45 -15.29
C THR A 36 -4.61 -26.31 -16.14
N LEU A 37 -3.28 -26.16 -16.18
CA LEU A 37 -2.59 -25.21 -17.04
C LEU A 37 -1.91 -25.94 -18.20
N LYS A 38 -2.32 -25.61 -19.42
CA LYS A 38 -1.64 -26.09 -20.62
C LYS A 38 -0.36 -25.31 -20.83
N ILE A 39 0.77 -26.03 -20.88
CA ILE A 39 2.10 -25.49 -21.18
C ILE A 39 2.65 -26.09 -22.47
N GLN A 40 3.55 -25.36 -23.13
CA GLN A 40 4.26 -25.86 -24.30
C GLN A 40 5.67 -25.29 -24.36
N ASN A 41 6.64 -26.17 -24.63
CA ASN A 41 7.97 -25.73 -25.02
C ASN A 41 7.99 -25.41 -26.53
N SER A 42 8.09 -24.12 -26.87
CA SER A 42 8.23 -23.68 -28.28
C SER A 42 9.69 -23.50 -28.71
N ASN A 43 10.65 -23.84 -27.84
CA ASN A 43 12.09 -23.73 -28.11
C ASN A 43 12.61 -25.02 -28.75
N PRO A 44 13.76 -24.96 -29.46
CA PRO A 44 14.38 -26.13 -30.06
C PRO A 44 15.15 -27.02 -29.04
N GLU A 45 15.35 -26.54 -27.81
CA GLU A 45 16.03 -27.25 -26.73
C GLU A 45 15.05 -27.62 -25.61
N PRO A 46 15.30 -28.70 -24.84
CA PRO A 46 14.53 -29.03 -23.63
C PRO A 46 14.53 -27.86 -22.64
N VAL A 47 13.42 -27.69 -21.93
CA VAL A 47 13.28 -26.66 -20.89
C VAL A 47 12.93 -27.35 -19.58
N GLU A 48 13.78 -27.16 -18.57
CA GLU A 48 13.55 -27.63 -17.20
C GLU A 48 12.76 -26.59 -16.41
N ILE A 49 11.80 -27.03 -15.61
CA ILE A 49 10.98 -26.21 -14.71
C ILE A 49 11.45 -26.44 -13.28
N LEU A 50 11.73 -25.35 -12.57
CA LEU A 50 12.14 -25.36 -11.16
C LEU A 50 11.23 -24.42 -10.37
N PHE A 51 10.39 -24.96 -9.49
CA PHE A 51 9.55 -24.13 -8.61
C PHE A 51 10.35 -23.63 -7.41
N GLU A 52 10.04 -22.41 -6.98
CA GLU A 52 10.62 -21.79 -5.79
C GLU A 52 9.59 -21.87 -4.65
N ASP A 53 9.97 -22.50 -3.53
CA ASP A 53 9.22 -22.52 -2.26
C ASP A 53 7.72 -22.81 -2.40
N ILE A 54 7.35 -23.99 -2.94
CA ILE A 54 5.94 -24.39 -3.04
C ILE A 54 5.34 -24.52 -1.62
N PRO A 55 4.27 -23.77 -1.30
CA PRO A 55 3.63 -23.87 0.00
C PRO A 55 3.01 -25.25 0.27
N PRO A 56 2.91 -25.71 1.52
CA PRO A 56 2.42 -27.05 1.87
C PRO A 56 0.94 -27.29 1.53
N TYR A 57 0.17 -26.22 1.28
CA TYR A 57 -1.23 -26.25 0.84
C TYR A 57 -1.39 -26.28 -0.69
N ILE A 58 -0.28 -26.31 -1.45
CA ILE A 58 -0.29 -26.40 -2.91
C ILE A 58 0.45 -27.65 -3.35
N GLN A 59 -0.15 -28.39 -4.27
CA GLN A 59 0.50 -29.50 -4.96
C GLN A 59 0.50 -29.21 -6.46
N ILE A 60 1.62 -29.54 -7.11
CA ILE A 60 1.79 -29.38 -8.55
C ILE A 60 2.12 -30.75 -9.10
N ASP A 61 1.28 -31.22 -10.01
CA ASP A 61 1.46 -32.48 -10.72
C ASP A 61 1.81 -32.22 -12.19
N LEU A 62 2.90 -32.85 -12.61
CA LEU A 62 3.53 -32.77 -13.93
C LEU A 62 4.10 -34.14 -14.24
N ASN A 63 3.91 -34.61 -15.47
CA ASN A 63 4.50 -35.87 -15.91
C ASN A 63 6.03 -35.77 -15.99
N SER A 64 6.54 -34.59 -16.35
CA SER A 64 7.98 -34.33 -16.41
C SER A 64 8.30 -32.87 -16.07
N MET A 65 9.30 -32.66 -15.21
CA MET A 65 9.87 -31.32 -14.98
C MET A 65 10.72 -30.84 -16.17
N ILE A 66 11.06 -31.72 -17.11
CA ILE A 66 11.80 -31.39 -18.34
C ILE A 66 10.85 -31.52 -19.53
N ILE A 67 10.50 -30.38 -20.14
CA ILE A 67 9.58 -30.32 -21.28
C ILE A 67 10.40 -30.35 -22.58
N GLN A 68 10.26 -31.41 -23.36
CA GLN A 68 11.00 -31.60 -24.61
C GLN A 68 10.59 -30.58 -25.69
N PRO A 69 11.43 -30.32 -26.70
CA PRO A 69 11.10 -29.41 -27.79
C PRO A 69 9.74 -29.73 -28.44
N ARG A 70 8.91 -28.70 -28.63
CA ARG A 70 7.54 -28.79 -29.19
C ARG A 70 6.52 -29.55 -28.34
N GLN A 71 6.92 -30.20 -27.24
CA GLN A 71 6.02 -30.92 -26.34
C GLN A 71 5.00 -29.97 -25.70
N LYS A 72 3.76 -30.45 -25.63
CA LYS A 72 2.67 -29.85 -24.86
C LYS A 72 2.40 -30.73 -23.65
N GLU A 73 2.14 -30.10 -22.52
CA GLU A 73 1.88 -30.80 -21.26
C GLU A 73 0.81 -30.07 -20.44
N ASN A 74 0.11 -30.81 -19.61
CA ASN A 74 -0.83 -30.30 -18.64
C ASN A 74 -0.15 -30.26 -17.28
N MET A 75 -0.07 -29.07 -16.68
CA MET A 75 0.31 -28.88 -15.29
C MET A 75 -0.96 -28.83 -14.45
N ILE A 76 -1.15 -29.78 -13.55
CA ILE A 76 -2.30 -29.80 -12.65
C ILE A 76 -1.87 -29.12 -11.36
N ILE A 77 -2.66 -28.14 -10.91
CA ILE A 77 -2.44 -27.44 -9.66
C ILE A 77 -3.61 -27.77 -8.74
N THR A 78 -3.28 -28.36 -7.59
CA THR A 78 -4.20 -28.59 -6.48
C THR A 78 -3.92 -27.58 -5.40
N PHE A 79 -4.96 -26.87 -4.95
CA PHE A 79 -4.90 -25.90 -3.88
C PHE A 79 -5.90 -26.29 -2.78
N ASP A 80 -5.36 -26.76 -1.66
CA ASP A 80 -6.11 -27.20 -0.49
C ASP A 80 -6.36 -26.00 0.45
N ILE A 81 -7.58 -25.44 0.40
CA ILE A 81 -7.93 -24.25 1.18
C ILE A 81 -7.95 -24.54 2.68
N SER A 82 -8.30 -25.77 3.07
CA SER A 82 -8.40 -26.17 4.48
C SER A 82 -7.08 -26.05 5.23
N LYS A 83 -5.95 -26.18 4.52
CA LYS A 83 -4.60 -26.03 5.08
C LYS A 83 -4.12 -24.58 5.14
N LYS A 84 -4.83 -23.64 4.51
CA LYS A 84 -4.45 -22.22 4.46
C LYS A 84 -4.93 -21.46 5.69
N ASN A 85 -6.07 -21.85 6.26
CA ASN A 85 -6.71 -21.21 7.42
C ASN A 85 -6.79 -19.67 7.27
N GLU A 86 -7.13 -19.20 6.07
CA GLU A 86 -7.25 -17.78 5.75
C GLU A 86 -8.55 -17.52 5.01
N TYR A 87 -9.24 -16.44 5.39
CA TYR A 87 -10.57 -16.10 4.87
C TYR A 87 -10.53 -14.82 4.03
N GLY A 88 -11.50 -14.68 3.12
CA GLY A 88 -11.67 -13.55 2.22
C GLY A 88 -10.83 -13.66 0.95
N LEU A 89 -10.57 -12.52 0.31
CA LEU A 89 -9.73 -12.50 -0.89
C LEU A 89 -8.31 -12.91 -0.59
N LEU A 90 -7.93 -14.02 -1.21
CA LEU A 90 -6.62 -14.61 -1.19
C LEU A 90 -5.97 -14.48 -2.57
N GLY A 91 -4.66 -14.19 -2.58
CA GLY A 91 -3.83 -14.22 -3.78
C GLY A 91 -2.50 -14.90 -3.48
N GLU A 92 -2.29 -16.10 -4.01
CA GLU A 92 -1.06 -16.87 -3.91
C GLU A 92 -0.26 -16.75 -5.19
N THR A 93 1.07 -16.59 -5.09
CA THR A 93 1.94 -16.50 -6.27
C THR A 93 3.01 -17.58 -6.21
N LEU A 94 2.87 -18.58 -7.07
CA LEU A 94 3.86 -19.62 -7.29
C LEU A 94 4.95 -19.07 -8.21
N LYS A 95 6.17 -18.97 -7.70
CA LYS A 95 7.33 -18.55 -8.48
C LYS A 95 8.01 -19.77 -9.07
N LEU A 96 8.52 -19.62 -10.29
CA LEU A 96 9.31 -20.66 -10.92
C LEU A 96 10.40 -20.06 -11.79
N LYS A 97 11.39 -20.89 -12.08
CA LYS A 97 12.40 -20.67 -13.09
C LYS A 97 12.25 -21.69 -14.20
N THR A 98 12.55 -21.27 -15.41
CA THR A 98 12.80 -22.17 -16.54
C THR A 98 14.28 -22.12 -16.87
N LYS A 99 14.92 -23.28 -16.96
CA LYS A 99 16.32 -23.40 -17.33
C LYS A 99 16.44 -24.03 -18.72
N ARG A 100 17.24 -23.39 -19.57
CA ARG A 100 17.57 -23.86 -20.91
C ARG A 100 19.06 -23.66 -21.16
N SER A 101 19.80 -24.76 -21.26
CA SER A 101 21.26 -24.72 -21.33
C SER A 101 21.83 -23.93 -20.12
N SER A 102 22.55 -22.83 -20.35
CA SER A 102 23.08 -21.95 -19.29
C SER A 102 22.18 -20.75 -18.94
N ASN A 103 21.02 -20.60 -19.61
CA ASN A 103 20.14 -19.46 -19.41
C ASN A 103 18.98 -19.80 -18.46
N GLU A 104 18.66 -18.89 -17.55
CA GLU A 104 17.51 -18.97 -16.65
C GLU A 104 16.55 -17.82 -16.89
N LYS A 105 15.26 -18.12 -16.92
CA LYS A 105 14.20 -17.10 -16.92
C LYS A 105 13.20 -17.35 -15.82
N ARG A 106 12.71 -16.25 -15.23
CA ARG A 106 11.70 -16.29 -14.17
C ARG A 106 10.30 -16.28 -14.75
N GLY A 107 9.40 -16.94 -14.04
CA GLY A 107 7.98 -17.00 -14.30
C GLY A 107 7.18 -17.06 -13.01
N SER A 108 5.89 -16.79 -13.11
CA SER A 108 4.99 -16.93 -11.96
C SER A 108 3.59 -17.30 -12.39
N ILE A 109 2.90 -18.03 -11.52
CA ILE A 109 1.48 -18.38 -11.62
C ILE A 109 0.78 -17.80 -10.40
N THR A 110 -0.30 -17.06 -10.63
CA THR A 110 -1.11 -16.50 -9.53
C THR A 110 -2.39 -17.32 -9.36
N LEU A 111 -2.70 -17.71 -8.13
CA LEU A 111 -3.96 -18.35 -7.75
C LEU A 111 -4.77 -17.37 -6.90
N ASN A 112 -6.03 -17.11 -7.28
CA ASN A 112 -6.94 -16.25 -6.53
C ASN A 112 -8.16 -17.03 -6.05
N ALA A 113 -8.65 -16.70 -4.86
CA ALA A 113 -9.90 -17.22 -4.32
C ALA A 113 -10.53 -16.22 -3.34
N ASP A 114 -11.86 -16.21 -3.20
CA ASP A 114 -12.60 -15.52 -2.15
C ASP A 114 -13.14 -16.56 -1.16
N VAL A 115 -12.37 -16.83 -0.10
CA VAL A 115 -12.64 -17.92 0.82
C VAL A 115 -13.70 -17.52 1.84
N VAL A 116 -14.76 -18.31 1.96
CA VAL A 116 -15.80 -18.16 2.99
C VAL A 116 -15.95 -19.43 3.79
N GLU A 117 -16.34 -19.30 5.05
CA GLU A 117 -16.58 -20.45 5.92
C GLU A 117 -17.70 -21.37 5.39
N ASP A 118 -17.50 -22.67 5.53
CA ASP A 118 -18.43 -23.70 5.12
C ASP A 118 -19.46 -24.01 6.20
N PHE A 119 -20.51 -23.20 6.24
CA PHE A 119 -21.64 -23.44 7.13
C PHE A 119 -22.57 -24.57 6.68
N SER A 120 -22.32 -25.22 5.54
CA SER A 120 -23.16 -26.33 5.07
C SER A 120 -23.03 -27.59 5.96
N LEU A 121 -21.96 -27.64 6.75
CA LEU A 121 -21.68 -28.71 7.70
C LEU A 121 -22.42 -28.56 9.04
N LEU A 122 -23.10 -27.43 9.27
CA LEU A 122 -23.84 -27.19 10.51
C LEU A 122 -25.19 -27.89 10.52
N THR A 123 -25.51 -28.54 11.65
CA THR A 123 -26.84 -29.09 11.89
C THR A 123 -27.89 -27.98 12.12
N PRO A 124 -29.20 -28.28 11.99
CA PRO A 124 -30.25 -27.30 12.28
C PRO A 124 -30.17 -26.71 13.70
N MET A 125 -29.84 -27.55 14.69
CA MET A 125 -29.66 -27.13 16.07
C MET A 125 -28.46 -26.18 16.23
N GLU A 126 -27.37 -26.42 15.50
CA GLU A 126 -26.21 -25.52 15.52
C GLU A 126 -26.49 -24.19 14.82
N LEU A 127 -27.26 -24.20 13.74
CA LEU A 127 -27.71 -22.98 13.07
C LEU A 127 -28.64 -22.14 13.95
N GLU A 128 -29.52 -22.77 14.73
CA GLU A 128 -30.39 -22.07 15.68
C GLU A 128 -29.59 -21.43 16.82
N ASN A 129 -28.49 -22.07 17.21
CA ASN A 129 -27.59 -21.59 18.27
C ASN A 129 -26.37 -20.82 17.75
N ALA A 130 -26.33 -20.49 16.46
CA ALA A 130 -25.20 -19.84 15.84
C ALA A 130 -24.88 -18.46 16.45
N PRO A 131 -23.62 -18.01 16.38
CA PRO A 131 -23.27 -16.63 16.71
C PRO A 131 -23.95 -15.66 15.73
N GLN A 132 -24.19 -14.43 16.17
CA GLN A 132 -24.77 -13.38 15.32
C GLN A 132 -24.03 -12.07 15.56
N ILE A 133 -23.32 -11.56 14.56
CA ILE A 133 -22.61 -10.30 14.67
C ILE A 133 -23.55 -9.13 14.39
N HIS A 134 -23.51 -8.13 15.26
CA HIS A 134 -24.25 -6.89 15.07
C HIS A 134 -23.35 -5.69 15.35
N PHE A 135 -22.98 -4.94 14.32
CA PHE A 135 -22.27 -3.67 14.46
C PHE A 135 -23.24 -2.55 14.84
N PHE A 136 -22.89 -1.75 15.85
CA PHE A 136 -23.69 -0.57 16.23
C PHE A 136 -23.65 0.52 15.16
N GLU A 137 -22.54 0.60 14.42
CA GLU A 137 -22.37 1.49 13.28
C GLU A 137 -21.47 0.79 12.24
N THR A 138 -21.78 0.95 10.95
CA THR A 138 -20.98 0.39 9.86
C THR A 138 -20.27 1.46 9.03
N LYS A 139 -20.47 2.74 9.34
CA LYS A 139 -19.89 3.85 8.60
C LYS A 139 -19.47 4.98 9.53
N LYS A 140 -18.18 5.27 9.64
CA LYS A 140 -17.65 6.43 10.38
C LYS A 140 -17.28 7.57 9.45
N ASN A 141 -17.83 8.75 9.71
CA ASN A 141 -17.40 9.99 9.09
C ASN A 141 -16.55 10.80 10.07
N ILE A 142 -15.25 10.89 9.80
CA ILE A 142 -14.29 11.60 10.64
C ILE A 142 -14.37 13.12 10.39
N GLY A 143 -15.02 13.53 9.30
CA GLY A 143 -15.09 14.93 8.91
C GLY A 143 -13.79 15.37 8.24
N THR A 144 -13.23 16.49 8.68
CA THR A 144 -12.08 17.14 8.05
C THR A 144 -10.84 16.96 8.90
N ILE A 145 -9.75 16.46 8.32
CA ILE A 145 -8.55 16.02 9.03
C ILE A 145 -7.26 16.53 8.38
N ASN A 146 -6.20 16.67 9.17
CA ASN A 146 -4.88 17.07 8.67
C ASN A 146 -4.05 15.86 8.24
N MET A 147 -3.09 16.10 7.34
CA MET A 147 -2.27 15.03 6.76
C MET A 147 -1.36 14.30 7.78
N ASN A 148 -0.98 14.97 8.87
CA ASN A 148 -0.06 14.43 9.88
C ASN A 148 -0.78 13.86 11.11
N ASP A 149 -2.11 13.88 11.14
CA ASP A 149 -2.85 13.31 12.25
C ASP A 149 -2.63 11.80 12.29
N THR A 150 -2.66 11.21 13.48
CA THR A 150 -2.84 9.77 13.63
C THR A 150 -4.17 9.58 14.32
N ILE A 151 -5.13 8.99 13.60
CA ILE A 151 -6.53 9.00 14.02
C ILE A 151 -6.94 7.58 14.38
N ASN A 152 -7.43 7.41 15.60
CA ASN A 152 -8.00 6.14 16.04
C ASN A 152 -9.48 6.09 15.66
N VAL A 153 -9.88 5.01 15.01
CA VAL A 153 -11.24 4.79 14.54
C VAL A 153 -11.71 3.42 15.01
N ASN A 154 -12.73 3.39 15.84
CA ASN A 154 -13.21 2.15 16.44
C ASN A 154 -14.56 1.74 15.87
N PHE A 155 -14.77 0.45 15.59
CA PHE A 155 -16.08 -0.11 15.31
C PHE A 155 -16.46 -1.06 16.43
N GLU A 156 -17.56 -0.78 17.10
CA GLU A 156 -18.09 -1.62 18.17
C GLU A 156 -19.19 -2.53 17.62
N PHE A 157 -19.24 -3.75 18.13
CA PHE A 157 -20.20 -4.76 17.76
C PHE A 157 -20.62 -5.60 18.97
N GLU A 158 -21.69 -6.35 18.82
CA GLU A 158 -22.18 -7.28 19.82
C GLU A 158 -22.49 -8.64 19.21
N ASN A 159 -22.32 -9.69 20.02
CA ASN A 159 -22.77 -11.03 19.68
C ASN A 159 -24.19 -11.25 20.18
N LYS A 160 -25.18 -11.18 19.27
CA LYS A 160 -26.60 -11.48 19.54
C LYS A 160 -26.94 -12.96 19.46
N GLY A 161 -25.97 -13.80 19.12
CA GLY A 161 -26.15 -15.24 18.99
C GLY A 161 -26.03 -15.96 20.33
N LYS A 162 -26.06 -17.31 20.26
CA LYS A 162 -26.03 -18.19 21.43
C LYS A 162 -24.70 -18.94 21.60
N ARG A 163 -23.76 -18.78 20.67
CA ARG A 163 -22.40 -19.33 20.70
C ARG A 163 -21.37 -18.22 20.54
N ASP A 164 -20.12 -18.52 20.86
CA ASP A 164 -19.00 -17.60 20.68
C ASP A 164 -18.89 -17.13 19.22
N LEU A 165 -18.88 -15.81 19.05
CA LEU A 165 -18.62 -15.14 17.79
C LEU A 165 -17.12 -14.99 17.62
N ILE A 166 -16.60 -15.39 16.47
CA ILE A 166 -15.17 -15.38 16.14
C ILE A 166 -14.96 -14.51 14.90
N ILE A 167 -14.08 -13.51 15.00
CA ILE A 167 -13.60 -12.72 13.88
C ILE A 167 -12.50 -13.52 13.17
N ARG A 168 -12.83 -14.07 12.00
CA ARG A 168 -11.90 -14.85 11.16
C ARG A 168 -10.86 -13.99 10.48
N SER A 169 -11.25 -12.80 10.02
CA SER A 169 -10.33 -11.90 9.31
C SER A 169 -10.85 -10.47 9.25
N ILE A 170 -9.92 -9.51 9.20
CA ILE A 170 -10.20 -8.11 8.88
C ILE A 170 -9.33 -7.74 7.68
N LYS A 171 -9.96 -7.54 6.52
CA LYS A 171 -9.29 -7.22 5.26
C LYS A 171 -9.37 -5.72 4.97
N ILE A 172 -8.20 -5.10 4.83
CA ILE A 172 -8.02 -3.70 4.46
C ILE A 172 -7.19 -3.65 3.16
N ARG A 173 -7.73 -3.04 2.10
CA ARG A 173 -7.07 -2.99 0.78
C ARG A 173 -6.39 -1.66 0.46
N ARG A 174 -6.31 -0.75 1.42
CA ARG A 174 -5.75 0.59 1.25
C ARG A 174 -4.62 0.81 2.25
N ARG A 175 -3.49 1.32 1.75
CA ARG A 175 -2.39 1.80 2.60
C ARG A 175 -2.89 2.96 3.45
N GLY A 176 -2.31 3.11 4.64
CA GLY A 176 -2.64 4.18 5.58
C GLY A 176 -3.78 3.85 6.55
N LEU A 177 -4.31 2.63 6.55
CA LEU A 177 -5.19 2.16 7.61
C LEU A 177 -4.69 0.80 8.10
N THR A 178 -4.50 0.66 9.41
CA THR A 178 -4.03 -0.57 10.05
C THR A 178 -4.98 -0.97 11.18
N VAL A 179 -5.09 -2.28 11.43
CA VAL A 179 -5.78 -2.78 12.64
C VAL A 179 -4.80 -2.67 13.80
N ALA A 180 -5.14 -1.88 14.81
CA ALA A 180 -4.32 -1.74 16.02
C ALA A 180 -4.59 -2.88 17.00
N ASN A 181 -5.87 -3.21 17.20
CA ASN A 181 -6.33 -4.28 18.09
C ASN A 181 -7.77 -4.67 17.74
N TYR A 182 -8.21 -5.85 18.15
CA TYR A 182 -9.62 -6.24 18.06
C TYR A 182 -9.94 -7.42 18.99
N ASP A 183 -11.20 -7.52 19.41
CA ASP A 183 -11.69 -8.69 20.14
C ASP A 183 -11.97 -9.84 19.16
N GLU A 184 -11.08 -10.83 19.12
CA GLU A 184 -11.20 -11.98 18.20
C GLU A 184 -12.39 -12.87 18.55
N ILE A 185 -12.64 -13.11 19.85
CA ILE A 185 -13.72 -13.97 20.34
C ILE A 185 -14.62 -13.16 21.27
N VAL A 186 -15.92 -13.13 20.96
CA VAL A 186 -16.94 -12.42 21.75
C VAL A 186 -18.04 -13.39 22.18
N LYS A 187 -18.19 -13.57 23.49
CA LYS A 187 -19.19 -14.46 24.09
C LYS A 187 -20.62 -13.98 23.82
N PRO A 188 -21.63 -14.88 23.87
CA PRO A 188 -23.04 -14.52 23.74
C PRO A 188 -23.45 -13.35 24.64
N GLY A 189 -24.15 -12.36 24.06
CA GLY A 189 -24.64 -11.17 24.74
C GLY A 189 -23.57 -10.17 25.16
N ARG A 190 -22.30 -10.37 24.75
CA ARG A 190 -21.20 -9.42 25.00
C ARG A 190 -20.90 -8.57 23.77
N SER A 191 -20.30 -7.42 24.03
CA SER A 191 -19.79 -6.53 22.99
C SER A 191 -18.29 -6.69 22.82
N GLY A 192 -17.82 -6.46 21.60
CA GLY A 192 -16.41 -6.34 21.25
C GLY A 192 -16.17 -5.11 20.39
N LYS A 193 -14.90 -4.86 20.08
CA LYS A 193 -14.46 -3.72 19.28
C LYS A 193 -13.36 -4.11 18.29
N ILE A 194 -13.30 -3.35 17.20
CA ILE A 194 -12.19 -3.32 16.26
C ILE A 194 -11.59 -1.92 16.31
N GLU A 195 -10.33 -1.82 16.71
CA GLU A 195 -9.58 -0.57 16.81
C GLU A 195 -8.67 -0.41 15.60
N LEU A 196 -8.86 0.67 14.85
CA LEU A 196 -8.10 0.97 13.64
C LEU A 196 -7.30 2.25 13.82
N THR A 197 -6.12 2.30 13.22
CA THR A 197 -5.29 3.50 13.13
C THR A 197 -5.22 3.98 11.69
N LEU A 198 -5.73 5.18 11.45
CA LEU A 198 -5.68 5.88 10.17
C LEU A 198 -4.50 6.85 10.16
N ASN A 199 -3.62 6.68 9.17
CA ASN A 199 -2.53 7.58 8.83
C ASN A 199 -2.89 8.33 7.52
N PRO A 200 -3.34 9.59 7.60
CA PRO A 200 -3.81 10.37 6.48
C PRO A 200 -2.72 10.72 5.45
N HIS A 201 -1.42 10.58 5.78
CA HIS A 201 -0.29 10.88 4.88
C HIS A 201 -0.34 10.08 3.57
N TYR A 202 -0.99 8.92 3.57
CA TYR A 202 -1.16 8.08 2.38
C TYR A 202 -2.27 8.56 1.43
N PHE A 203 -3.01 9.61 1.78
CA PHE A 203 -4.22 10.06 1.07
C PHE A 203 -4.09 11.51 0.59
N ALA A 204 -4.62 11.79 -0.61
CA ALA A 204 -4.38 13.05 -1.31
C ALA A 204 -5.46 14.14 -1.10
N VAL A 205 -6.74 13.79 -1.07
CA VAL A 205 -7.86 14.77 -1.07
C VAL A 205 -9.01 14.33 -0.18
N SER A 206 -9.41 13.07 -0.32
CA SER A 206 -10.43 12.46 0.52
C SER A 206 -10.07 11.02 0.82
N ILE A 207 -10.63 10.54 1.92
CA ILE A 207 -10.50 9.18 2.41
C ILE A 207 -11.85 8.52 2.26
N ASN A 208 -11.87 7.40 1.55
CA ASN A 208 -13.01 6.52 1.42
C ASN A 208 -12.48 5.09 1.39
N ILE A 209 -12.52 4.45 2.56
CA ILE A 209 -11.93 3.12 2.77
C ILE A 209 -13.05 2.17 3.16
N ASP A 210 -13.16 1.07 2.42
CA ASP A 210 -13.95 -0.09 2.79
C ASP A 210 -13.07 -1.08 3.57
N ILE A 211 -13.60 -1.58 4.69
CA ILE A 211 -13.01 -2.63 5.51
C ILE A 211 -13.95 -3.82 5.45
N THR A 212 -13.42 -5.01 5.18
CA THR A 212 -14.20 -6.24 5.20
C THR A 212 -13.88 -7.01 6.48
N VAL A 213 -14.88 -7.25 7.32
CA VAL A 213 -14.77 -8.11 8.49
C VAL A 213 -15.45 -9.44 8.16
N ILE A 214 -14.74 -10.54 8.40
CA ILE A 214 -15.23 -11.89 8.20
C ILE A 214 -15.36 -12.57 9.56
N ALA A 215 -16.53 -13.16 9.83
CA ALA A 215 -16.84 -13.81 11.09
C ALA A 215 -17.57 -15.13 10.89
N ASN A 216 -17.61 -15.98 11.92
CA ASN A 216 -18.30 -17.28 11.92
C ASN A 216 -19.84 -17.19 12.08
N ASP A 217 -20.46 -16.05 11.75
CA ASP A 217 -21.91 -15.89 11.69
C ASP A 217 -22.44 -16.48 10.37
N PRO A 218 -23.21 -17.58 10.38
CA PRO A 218 -23.65 -18.25 9.16
C PRO A 218 -24.60 -17.41 8.28
N LYS A 219 -25.25 -16.39 8.85
CA LYS A 219 -26.17 -15.50 8.12
C LYS A 219 -25.47 -14.23 7.65
N ASN A 220 -24.56 -13.67 8.45
CA ASN A 220 -23.86 -12.41 8.17
C ASN A 220 -22.33 -12.56 8.31
N ASN A 221 -21.77 -13.59 7.67
CA ASN A 221 -20.34 -13.90 7.75
C ASN A 221 -19.42 -12.80 7.21
N ILE A 222 -19.93 -11.85 6.43
CA ILE A 222 -19.19 -10.73 5.85
C ILE A 222 -19.89 -9.42 6.21
N SER A 223 -19.21 -8.60 7.01
CA SER A 223 -19.60 -7.22 7.30
C SER A 223 -18.70 -6.23 6.55
N LYS A 224 -19.31 -5.21 5.93
CA LYS A 224 -18.58 -4.12 5.26
C LYS A 224 -18.66 -2.86 6.10
N LEU A 225 -17.51 -2.39 6.58
CA LEU A 225 -17.38 -1.15 7.34
C LEU A 225 -16.76 -0.07 6.45
N LYS A 226 -17.08 1.20 6.72
CA LYS A 226 -16.64 2.33 5.89
C LYS A 226 -16.10 3.46 6.73
N ILE A 227 -14.96 4.02 6.30
CA ILE A 227 -14.40 5.25 6.86
C ILE A 227 -14.41 6.33 5.77
N LEU A 228 -14.97 7.48 6.09
CA LEU A 228 -14.95 8.69 5.27
C LEU A 228 -14.23 9.83 5.99
N ALA A 229 -13.39 10.56 5.27
CA ALA A 229 -12.82 11.83 5.72
C ALA A 229 -12.47 12.74 4.53
N ASN A 230 -12.41 14.05 4.77
CA ASN A 230 -11.87 15.04 3.84
C ASN A 230 -10.52 15.53 4.35
N MET A 231 -9.56 15.70 3.44
CA MET A 231 -8.24 16.21 3.80
C MET A 231 -8.23 17.74 3.72
N ILE A 232 -7.72 18.39 4.77
CA ILE A 232 -7.26 19.78 4.63
C ILE A 232 -5.95 19.72 3.85
N LYS A 233 -5.94 20.24 2.62
CA LYS A 233 -4.70 20.72 2.03
C LYS A 233 -4.35 22.00 2.77
N ASP A 234 -3.11 22.11 3.27
CA ASP A 234 -2.60 23.38 3.78
C ASP A 234 -2.92 24.46 2.73
N LYS A 235 -3.87 25.34 3.05
CA LYS A 235 -4.22 26.44 2.16
C LYS A 235 -3.03 27.40 2.16
N PRO A 236 -2.62 27.96 1.01
CA PRO A 236 -1.65 29.05 1.02
C PRO A 236 -2.14 30.14 1.97
N GLU A 237 -1.27 30.55 2.89
CA GLU A 237 -1.52 31.78 3.63
C GLU A 237 -1.24 32.91 2.64
N ILE A 238 -2.31 33.56 2.16
CA ILE A 238 -2.25 34.70 1.24
C ILE A 238 -2.44 35.97 2.06
N LYS A 239 -1.42 36.82 2.12
CA LYS A 239 -1.50 38.19 2.64
C LYS A 239 -0.94 39.13 1.58
N ASP A 240 -1.72 40.14 1.20
CA ASP A 240 -1.31 41.20 0.27
C ASP A 240 -0.73 40.69 -1.06
N GLY A 241 -1.29 39.61 -1.61
CA GLY A 241 -0.85 39.00 -2.88
C GLY A 241 0.40 38.10 -2.77
N LYS A 242 1.04 38.05 -1.60
CA LYS A 242 2.17 37.17 -1.27
C LYS A 242 1.66 35.84 -0.74
N PHE A 243 2.27 34.73 -1.16
CA PHE A 243 1.89 33.41 -0.66
C PHE A 243 3.06 32.71 0.03
N SER A 244 2.69 31.95 1.06
CA SER A 244 3.56 30.90 1.59
C SER A 244 2.80 29.58 1.69
N ARG A 245 3.48 28.48 1.36
CA ARG A 245 2.93 27.14 1.33
C ARG A 245 3.88 26.18 2.02
N ILE A 246 3.35 25.38 2.95
CA ILE A 246 4.07 24.24 3.48
C ILE A 246 3.78 23.06 2.53
N ILE A 247 4.84 22.39 2.08
CA ILE A 247 4.75 21.26 1.14
C ILE A 247 5.60 20.09 1.64
N TYR A 248 5.22 18.86 1.28
CA TYR A 248 5.98 17.67 1.64
C TYR A 248 7.09 17.38 0.62
N PRO A 249 8.09 16.54 0.97
CA PRO A 249 9.21 16.20 0.08
C PRO A 249 8.78 15.72 -1.31
N THR A 250 7.67 14.97 -1.40
CA THR A 250 7.14 14.47 -2.68
C THR A 250 6.64 15.59 -3.59
N ASP A 251 6.02 16.61 -3.04
CA ASP A 251 5.56 17.78 -3.79
C ASP A 251 6.69 18.78 -4.03
N ALA A 252 7.64 18.90 -3.09
CA ALA A 252 8.89 19.64 -3.30
C ALA A 252 9.69 19.06 -4.48
N TYR A 253 9.80 17.73 -4.58
CA TYR A 253 10.46 17.07 -5.71
C TYR A 253 9.79 17.38 -7.05
N LYS A 254 8.45 17.37 -7.10
CA LYS A 254 7.69 17.78 -8.30
C LYS A 254 7.87 19.27 -8.60
N LEU A 255 7.89 20.11 -7.58
CA LEU A 255 8.10 21.55 -7.71
C LEU A 255 9.48 21.82 -8.31
N ILE A 256 10.54 21.21 -7.79
CA ILE A 256 11.91 21.35 -8.31
C ILE A 256 11.95 20.92 -9.79
N LYS A 257 11.41 19.74 -10.12
CA LYS A 257 11.36 19.27 -11.52
C LYS A 257 10.60 20.20 -12.45
N LYS A 258 9.48 20.77 -11.99
CA LYS A 258 8.67 21.69 -12.79
C LYS A 258 9.40 23.01 -13.05
N ASN A 259 10.24 23.47 -12.11
CA ASN A 259 10.93 24.75 -12.19
C ASN A 259 12.42 24.62 -12.53
N ALA A 260 12.88 23.45 -12.99
CA ALA A 260 14.30 23.18 -13.26
C ALA A 260 14.94 24.09 -14.33
N SER A 261 14.13 24.71 -15.19
CA SER A 261 14.57 25.64 -16.24
C SER A 261 14.18 27.09 -15.98
N ILE A 262 13.73 27.42 -14.77
CA ILE A 262 13.26 28.76 -14.42
C ILE A 262 14.34 29.46 -13.58
N GLU A 263 14.87 30.57 -14.11
CA GLU A 263 15.96 31.33 -13.48
C GLU A 263 15.59 31.93 -12.12
N ASN A 264 14.30 32.14 -11.84
CA ASN A 264 13.81 32.76 -10.60
C ASN A 264 13.37 31.75 -9.50
N PHE A 265 13.76 30.48 -9.60
CA PHE A 265 13.49 29.45 -8.59
C PHE A 265 14.77 29.11 -7.80
N MET A 266 14.73 29.28 -6.48
CA MET A 266 15.87 29.05 -5.60
C MET A 266 15.54 28.03 -4.51
N ILE A 267 16.49 27.14 -4.23
CA ILE A 267 16.41 26.18 -3.12
C ILE A 267 17.37 26.64 -2.03
N LEU A 268 16.85 26.93 -0.83
CA LEU A 268 17.65 27.35 0.32
C LEU A 268 17.76 26.22 1.34
N ASP A 269 18.99 25.79 1.56
CA ASP A 269 19.34 24.89 2.66
C ASP A 269 19.82 25.71 3.85
N VAL A 270 18.97 25.85 4.87
CA VAL A 270 19.31 26.64 6.06
C VAL A 270 19.94 25.82 7.18
N ARG A 271 20.50 24.65 6.84
CA ARG A 271 21.28 23.83 7.76
C ARG A 271 22.71 24.35 7.92
N THR A 272 23.44 23.80 8.88
CA THR A 272 24.88 24.11 9.03
C THR A 272 25.68 23.60 7.83
N PRO A 273 26.85 24.18 7.52
CA PRO A 273 27.70 23.71 6.42
C PRO A 273 28.10 22.23 6.55
N LYS A 274 28.26 21.76 7.80
CA LYS A 274 28.52 20.34 8.08
C LYS A 274 27.37 19.44 7.63
N GLU A 275 26.13 19.79 8.00
CA GLU A 275 24.94 19.03 7.57
C GLU A 275 24.74 19.07 6.05
N TYR A 276 25.13 20.18 5.40
CA TYR A 276 25.06 20.35 3.95
C TYR A 276 26.06 19.44 3.22
N ALA A 277 27.31 19.39 3.68
CA ALA A 277 28.36 18.54 3.12
C ALA A 277 28.06 17.04 3.27
N GLU A 278 27.42 16.62 4.37
CA GLU A 278 26.96 15.24 4.57
C GLU A 278 25.88 14.80 3.54
N GLY A 279 25.19 15.78 2.97
CA GLY A 279 24.40 15.66 1.75
C GLY A 279 23.30 16.70 1.66
N HIS A 280 22.93 17.11 0.44
CA HIS A 280 21.98 18.20 0.18
C HIS A 280 21.20 17.98 -1.13
N LEU A 281 20.20 18.83 -1.40
CA LEU A 281 19.43 18.80 -2.65
C LEU A 281 20.24 19.43 -3.79
N GLU A 282 20.16 18.87 -5.00
CA GLU A 282 20.79 19.46 -6.19
C GLU A 282 20.38 20.93 -6.39
N ASN A 283 21.35 21.79 -6.70
CA ASN A 283 21.21 23.25 -6.86
C ASN A 283 20.74 24.00 -5.59
N ALA A 284 20.82 23.38 -4.41
CA ALA A 284 20.60 24.09 -3.16
C ALA A 284 21.73 25.11 -2.88
N VAL A 285 21.37 26.23 -2.26
CA VAL A 285 22.32 27.20 -1.73
C VAL A 285 22.30 27.09 -0.22
N ASN A 286 23.46 26.82 0.40
CA ASN A 286 23.58 26.76 1.84
C ASN A 286 23.65 28.16 2.46
N ILE A 287 22.72 28.48 3.35
CA ILE A 287 22.74 29.71 4.16
C ILE A 287 22.54 29.30 5.62
N ASP A 288 23.63 29.14 6.37
CA ASP A 288 23.56 28.63 7.74
C ASP A 288 22.73 29.52 8.66
N TYR A 289 21.60 28.98 9.14
CA TYR A 289 20.68 29.63 10.08
C TYR A 289 21.36 30.13 11.36
N TYR A 290 22.41 29.45 11.82
CA TYR A 290 23.13 29.81 13.04
C TYR A 290 24.27 30.81 12.81
N SER A 291 24.56 31.16 11.55
CA SER A 291 25.59 32.14 11.23
C SER A 291 25.17 33.54 11.68
N SER A 292 26.11 34.30 12.24
CA SER A 292 25.91 35.72 12.55
C SER A 292 25.61 36.58 11.31
N SER A 293 25.92 36.05 10.11
CA SER A 293 25.67 36.70 8.82
C SER A 293 24.32 36.30 8.18
N PHE A 294 23.54 35.42 8.81
CA PHE A 294 22.32 34.85 8.21
C PHE A 294 21.32 35.93 7.78
N TYR A 295 21.06 36.89 8.66
CA TYR A 295 20.10 37.97 8.39
C TYR A 295 20.55 38.85 7.22
N GLN A 296 21.84 39.20 7.15
CA GLN A 296 22.41 40.01 6.08
C GLN A 296 22.29 39.29 4.74
N PHE A 297 22.57 37.98 4.69
CA PHE A 297 22.38 37.19 3.47
C PHE A 297 20.92 37.16 3.02
N MET A 298 19.97 36.99 3.94
CA MET A 298 18.54 37.02 3.61
C MET A 298 18.10 38.38 3.03
N GLN A 299 18.65 39.50 3.51
CA GLN A 299 18.37 40.83 2.97
C GLN A 299 18.90 41.02 1.54
N MET A 300 19.94 40.31 1.12
CA MET A 300 20.53 40.43 -0.22
C MET A 300 19.78 39.67 -1.31
N LEU A 301 18.91 38.72 -0.94
CA LEU A 301 18.14 37.91 -1.88
C LEU A 301 17.03 38.72 -2.60
N ASP A 302 16.63 38.30 -3.80
CA ASP A 302 15.51 38.91 -4.53
C ASP A 302 14.15 38.42 -4.00
N LYS A 303 13.34 39.33 -3.46
CA LYS A 303 12.07 39.04 -2.77
C LYS A 303 10.99 38.50 -3.71
N LYS A 304 11.17 38.68 -5.03
CA LYS A 304 10.24 38.23 -6.07
C LYS A 304 10.49 36.78 -6.51
N ASN A 305 11.67 36.24 -6.21
CA ASN A 305 11.99 34.85 -6.56
C ASN A 305 11.08 33.86 -5.82
N ILE A 306 10.96 32.67 -6.39
CA ILE A 306 10.28 31.53 -5.78
C ILE A 306 11.29 30.76 -4.94
N TYR A 307 11.05 30.66 -3.64
CA TYR A 307 11.95 29.99 -2.71
C TYR A 307 11.38 28.65 -2.25
N LEU A 308 12.17 27.59 -2.31
CA LEU A 308 11.96 26.37 -1.55
C LEU A 308 12.98 26.33 -0.40
N VAL A 309 12.51 26.48 0.83
CA VAL A 309 13.38 26.52 2.02
C VAL A 309 13.23 25.22 2.80
N TYR A 310 14.35 24.64 3.21
CA TYR A 310 14.35 23.46 4.08
C TYR A 310 15.48 23.51 5.09
N CYS A 311 15.28 22.80 6.19
CA CYS A 311 16.35 22.51 7.15
C CYS A 311 16.39 21.00 7.44
N LYS A 312 16.90 20.57 8.60
CA LYS A 312 16.94 19.14 8.96
C LYS A 312 15.55 18.52 9.10
N THR A 313 14.70 19.07 9.97
CA THR A 313 13.37 18.52 10.31
C THR A 313 12.19 19.47 10.05
N ASP A 314 12.46 20.75 9.71
CA ASP A 314 11.54 21.86 9.41
C ASP A 314 11.45 23.02 10.44
N THR A 315 12.06 22.92 11.61
CA THR A 315 12.03 24.00 12.63
C THR A 315 12.70 25.29 12.16
N ARG A 316 14.00 25.24 11.81
CA ARG A 316 14.76 26.41 11.33
C ARG A 316 14.16 27.06 10.08
N SER A 317 13.59 26.24 9.17
CA SER A 317 12.94 26.76 7.97
C SER A 317 11.61 27.44 8.27
N MET A 318 10.88 27.02 9.32
CA MET A 318 9.69 27.73 9.79
C MET A 318 10.02 29.07 10.47
N ASP A 319 11.15 29.16 11.18
CA ASP A 319 11.61 30.46 11.70
C ASP A 319 12.14 31.35 10.58
N THR A 320 12.83 30.76 9.60
CA THR A 320 13.23 31.46 8.36
C THR A 320 12.01 31.99 7.61
N LEU A 321 10.90 31.26 7.55
CA LEU A 321 9.66 31.73 6.95
C LEU A 321 9.15 33.01 7.61
N LYS A 322 9.22 33.12 8.95
CA LYS A 322 8.80 34.33 9.67
C LYS A 322 9.67 35.52 9.27
N LEU A 323 10.99 35.33 9.26
CA LEU A 323 11.94 36.35 8.81
C LEU A 323 11.70 36.77 7.36
N MET A 324 11.52 35.81 6.44
CA MET A 324 11.26 36.12 5.03
C MET A 324 9.94 36.88 4.84
N ARG A 325 8.92 36.63 5.68
CA ARG A 325 7.69 37.43 5.68
C ARG A 325 7.95 38.85 6.19
N GLU A 326 8.73 39.01 7.26
CA GLU A 326 9.14 40.34 7.76
C GLU A 326 9.97 41.12 6.74
N LEU A 327 10.75 40.43 5.92
CA LEU A 327 11.54 40.98 4.81
C LEU A 327 10.76 41.06 3.48
N ASP A 328 9.43 40.87 3.51
CA ASP A 328 8.53 41.11 2.38
C ASP A 328 8.66 40.17 1.16
N PHE A 329 9.16 38.95 1.33
CA PHE A 329 9.23 37.94 0.27
C PHE A 329 7.85 37.48 -0.23
N GLU A 330 7.72 37.26 -1.55
CA GLU A 330 6.43 37.04 -2.20
C GLU A 330 6.03 35.55 -2.32
N ASN A 331 6.97 34.66 -2.61
CA ASN A 331 6.69 33.31 -3.08
C ASN A 331 7.51 32.25 -2.33
N ILE A 332 7.00 31.76 -1.19
CA ILE A 332 7.77 30.87 -0.29
C ILE A 332 7.13 29.50 -0.16
N TYR A 333 7.93 28.45 -0.36
CA TYR A 333 7.61 27.06 -0.06
C TYR A 333 8.51 26.57 1.08
N ILE A 334 7.91 26.01 2.14
CA ILE A 334 8.65 25.33 3.20
C ILE A 334 8.52 23.83 3.01
N MET A 335 9.66 23.13 2.93
CA MET A 335 9.66 21.67 2.90
C MET A 335 9.44 21.11 4.31
N LYS A 336 8.22 20.64 4.56
CA LYS A 336 7.83 19.92 5.78
C LYS A 336 8.70 18.69 5.99
N ASN A 337 9.04 18.38 7.24
CA ASN A 337 9.96 17.31 7.64
C ASN A 337 11.41 17.50 7.15
N GLY A 338 11.72 18.60 6.46
CA GLY A 338 13.06 18.96 6.01
C GLY A 338 13.78 17.87 5.21
N PHE A 339 15.11 17.90 5.31
CA PHE A 339 16.01 16.96 4.65
C PHE A 339 15.84 15.51 5.15
N GLU A 340 15.45 15.29 6.40
CA GLU A 340 15.14 13.94 6.89
C GLU A 340 13.93 13.34 6.17
N GLY A 341 12.89 14.14 5.95
CA GLY A 341 11.74 13.73 5.13
C GLY A 341 12.13 13.41 3.69
N TRP A 342 13.04 14.21 3.11
CA TRP A 342 13.57 13.98 1.76
C TRP A 342 14.31 12.66 1.64
N LYS A 343 15.21 12.35 2.59
CA LYS A 343 15.91 11.06 2.65
C LYS A 343 14.96 9.89 2.82
N LYS A 344 13.97 10.00 3.73
CA LYS A 344 12.97 8.94 3.94
C LYS A 344 12.13 8.63 2.71
N ALA A 345 12.01 9.58 1.80
CA ALA A 345 11.30 9.41 0.53
C ALA A 345 12.22 8.91 -0.61
N ASP A 346 13.47 8.54 -0.29
CA ASP A 346 14.49 8.03 -1.23
C ASP A 346 14.73 8.96 -2.44
N PHE A 347 14.65 10.28 -2.23
CA PHE A 347 14.95 11.25 -3.28
C PHE A 347 16.46 11.53 -3.43
N PRO A 348 16.91 11.96 -4.62
CA PRO A 348 18.33 12.19 -4.89
C PRO A 348 18.96 13.22 -3.94
N ILE A 349 20.21 12.97 -3.55
CA ILE A 349 21.04 13.90 -2.77
C ILE A 349 22.42 14.01 -3.42
N LEU A 350 23.04 15.18 -3.32
CA LEU A 350 24.44 15.41 -3.64
C LEU A 350 25.26 15.48 -2.36
N LYS A 351 26.57 15.27 -2.48
CA LYS A 351 27.55 15.41 -1.41
C LYS A 351 28.73 16.21 -1.96
N ASP A 352 29.29 17.07 -1.13
CA ASP A 352 30.47 17.88 -1.46
C ASP A 352 31.75 17.31 -0.85
#